data_AF-A0AAP0IYY0-F1
#
_entry.id   AF-A0AAP0IYY0-F1
#
_cell.length_a   1.000
_cell.length_b   1.000
_cell.length_c   1.000
_cell.angle_alpha   90.00
_cell.angle_beta   90.00
_cell.angle_gamma   90.00
#
_symmetry.space_group_name_H-M   'P 1'
#
loop_
_entity.id
_entity.type
_entity.pdbx_description
1 polymer ?
#
loop_
_entity_poly.entity_id
_entity_poly.type
_entity_poly.pdbx_seq_one_letter_code
_entity_poly.pdbx_strand_id
1 'polypeptide(L)'
;MKFLESDETLYTYSLMFLYISGTSNLFILQFLQAPYGKHLSPSWGPTVSPTLAWVLMESPTIFLPLLLLLFPLARHRSSPRSLSLLSLFLLHYLHRTFIYPFYLPRRAPTSKATQFPISIALMAFSFNVLNAYVQSRSIFHYIDYDAEGGVGFWVRFFAGLGVFLWGMSVNVRSDLVLVRLRGRGRGIGCLLGGGLRG
;
A
#
# COMPACT_ATOMS: atom_id res chain seq x y z
N MET A 1 -4.78 -15.98 29.60
CA MET A 1 -5.42 -16.89 28.63
C MET A 1 -6.46 -16.17 27.78
N LYS A 2 -7.51 -15.56 28.37
CA LYS A 2 -8.55 -14.79 27.64
C LYS A 2 -8.04 -13.68 26.69
N PHE A 3 -6.96 -12.97 27.05
CA PHE A 3 -6.40 -11.91 26.20
C PHE A 3 -5.74 -12.43 24.92
N LEU A 4 -5.22 -13.67 24.90
CA LEU A 4 -4.56 -14.25 23.72
C LEU A 4 -5.60 -14.82 22.74
N GLU A 5 -6.65 -15.48 23.24
CA GLU A 5 -7.78 -15.91 22.39
C GLU A 5 -8.49 -14.71 21.73
N SER A 6 -8.56 -13.59 22.45
CA SER A 6 -9.15 -12.34 21.92
C SER A 6 -8.29 -11.72 20.80
N ASP A 7 -6.97 -11.86 20.85
CA ASP A 7 -6.06 -11.34 19.82
C ASP A 7 -6.07 -12.24 18.57
N GLU A 8 -6.10 -13.57 18.73
CA GLU A 8 -6.19 -14.51 17.60
C GLU A 8 -7.51 -14.39 16.83
N THR A 9 -8.62 -14.19 17.54
CA THR A 9 -9.92 -13.96 16.92
C THR A 9 -9.93 -12.63 16.17
N LEU A 10 -9.40 -11.55 16.76
CA LEU A 10 -9.26 -10.25 16.09
C LEU A 10 -8.40 -10.35 14.82
N TYR A 11 -7.26 -11.05 14.89
CA TYR A 11 -6.38 -11.28 13.75
C TYR A 11 -7.10 -12.04 12.63
N THR A 12 -7.79 -13.14 12.97
CA THR A 12 -8.50 -13.97 12.00
C THR A 12 -9.63 -13.21 11.31
N TYR A 13 -10.45 -12.47 12.07
CA TYR A 13 -11.52 -11.65 11.49
C TYR A 13 -10.97 -10.52 10.63
N SER A 14 -9.88 -9.87 11.05
CA SER A 14 -9.21 -8.83 10.27
C SER A 14 -8.68 -9.38 8.94
N LEU A 15 -8.07 -10.57 8.97
CA LEU A 15 -7.55 -11.25 7.80
C LEU A 15 -8.67 -11.66 6.83
N MET A 16 -9.76 -12.25 7.33
CA MET A 16 -10.95 -12.58 6.53
C MET A 16 -11.56 -11.33 5.90
N PHE A 17 -11.68 -10.25 6.66
CA PHE A 17 -12.19 -8.97 6.16
C PHE A 17 -11.32 -8.43 5.01
N LEU A 18 -9.99 -8.46 5.14
CA LEU A 18 -9.09 -8.02 4.06
C LEU A 18 -9.25 -8.86 2.79
N TYR A 19 -9.36 -10.19 2.91
CA TYR A 19 -9.53 -11.06 1.76
C TYR A 19 -10.88 -10.86 1.07
N ILE A 20 -11.96 -10.72 1.85
CA ILE A 20 -13.30 -10.46 1.31
C ILE A 20 -13.36 -9.07 0.67
N SER A 21 -12.84 -8.04 1.35
CA SER A 21 -12.78 -6.68 0.82
C SER A 21 -11.96 -6.60 -0.45
N GLY A 22 -10.78 -7.24 -0.48
CA GLY A 22 -9.90 -7.30 -1.65
C GLY A 22 -10.57 -7.98 -2.85
N THR A 23 -11.16 -9.16 -2.65
CA THR A 23 -11.86 -9.87 -3.74
C THR A 23 -13.08 -9.09 -4.21
N SER A 24 -13.91 -8.58 -3.30
CA SER A 24 -15.07 -7.74 -3.64
C SER A 24 -14.66 -6.52 -4.46
N ASN A 25 -13.58 -5.84 -4.07
CA ASN A 25 -13.09 -4.67 -4.78
C ASN A 25 -12.54 -5.03 -6.17
N LEU A 26 -11.90 -6.19 -6.35
CA LEU A 26 -11.50 -6.67 -7.69
C LEU A 26 -12.70 -6.84 -8.61
N PHE A 27 -13.81 -7.40 -8.13
CA PHE A 27 -15.03 -7.54 -8.93
C PHE A 27 -15.69 -6.18 -9.19
N ILE A 28 -15.83 -5.33 -8.17
CA ILE A 28 -16.47 -4.01 -8.31
C ILE A 28 -15.69 -3.13 -9.29
N LEU A 29 -14.37 -3.10 -9.21
CA LEU A 29 -13.53 -2.24 -10.05
C LEU A 29 -13.47 -2.65 -11.53
N GLN A 30 -13.92 -3.86 -11.88
CA GLN A 30 -14.13 -4.25 -13.28
C GLN A 30 -15.33 -3.53 -13.90
N PHE A 31 -16.33 -3.16 -13.09
CA PHE A 31 -17.57 -2.53 -13.56
C PHE A 31 -17.67 -1.04 -13.22
N LEU A 32 -17.05 -0.61 -12.11
CA LEU A 32 -17.11 0.75 -11.60
C LEU A 32 -15.70 1.30 -11.41
N GLN A 33 -15.37 2.39 -12.12
CA GLN A 33 -14.10 3.06 -11.92
C GLN A 33 -14.11 3.87 -10.62
N ALA A 34 -13.06 3.68 -9.80
CA ALA A 34 -12.92 4.38 -8.53
C ALA A 34 -12.95 5.92 -8.71
N PRO A 35 -13.75 6.67 -7.92
CA PRO A 35 -14.00 8.09 -8.13
C PRO A 35 -12.85 8.98 -7.61
N TYR A 36 -11.65 8.84 -8.19
CA TYR A 36 -10.48 9.72 -7.96
C TYR A 36 -9.86 10.19 -9.26
N GLY A 37 -9.20 11.34 -9.19
CA GLY A 37 -8.46 11.89 -10.32
C GLY A 37 -9.38 12.33 -11.45
N LYS A 38 -9.41 11.60 -12.57
CA LYS A 38 -10.16 11.98 -13.79
C LYS A 38 -11.69 11.84 -13.61
N HIS A 39 -12.14 11.02 -12.67
CA HIS A 39 -13.56 10.71 -12.42
C HIS A 39 -14.07 11.33 -11.12
N LEU A 40 -13.59 12.52 -10.77
CA LEU A 40 -13.99 13.19 -9.54
C LEU A 40 -15.50 13.51 -9.58
N SER A 41 -16.26 12.92 -8.67
CA SER A 41 -17.66 13.29 -8.44
C SER A 41 -17.75 14.28 -7.26
N PRO A 42 -18.55 15.36 -7.35
CA PRO A 42 -18.76 16.30 -6.26
C PRO A 42 -19.37 15.69 -4.99
N SER A 43 -19.96 14.49 -5.07
CA SER A 43 -20.76 13.91 -3.97
C SER A 43 -19.95 13.28 -2.83
N TRP A 44 -18.62 13.24 -2.91
CA TRP A 44 -17.76 12.52 -1.95
C TRP A 44 -17.19 13.40 -0.80
N GLY A 45 -17.68 14.63 -0.67
CA GLY A 45 -17.39 15.50 0.49
C GLY A 45 -16.17 16.42 0.31
N PRO A 46 -15.64 16.99 1.42
CA PRO A 46 -14.53 17.93 1.37
C PRO A 46 -13.26 17.26 0.84
N THR A 47 -12.40 18.05 0.22
CA THR A 47 -11.23 17.55 -0.49
C THR A 47 -9.93 18.14 0.05
N VAL A 48 -8.86 17.39 -0.08
CA VAL A 48 -7.52 17.75 0.41
C VAL A 48 -6.50 17.65 -0.73
N SER A 49 -5.29 18.20 -0.52
CA SER A 49 -4.20 18.07 -1.48
C SER A 49 -3.83 16.59 -1.67
N PRO A 50 -3.63 16.11 -2.92
CA PRO A 50 -3.34 14.70 -3.19
C PRO A 50 -2.08 14.20 -2.50
N THR A 51 -1.03 15.04 -2.44
CA THR A 51 0.22 14.69 -1.76
C THR A 51 -0.03 14.41 -0.28
N LEU A 52 -0.83 15.24 0.39
CA LEU A 52 -1.13 15.07 1.82
C LEU A 52 -2.08 13.89 2.05
N ALA A 53 -3.12 13.71 1.23
CA ALA A 53 -3.95 12.50 1.28
C ALA A 53 -3.12 11.23 1.12
N TRP A 54 -2.20 11.21 0.17
CA TRP A 54 -1.38 10.04 -0.14
C TRP A 54 -0.41 9.71 1.00
N VAL A 55 0.27 10.72 1.55
CA VAL A 55 1.14 10.53 2.72
C VAL A 55 0.32 10.05 3.91
N LEU A 56 -0.82 10.69 4.21
CA LEU A 56 -1.65 10.30 5.34
C LEU A 56 -2.17 8.88 5.20
N MET A 57 -2.76 8.51 4.06
CA MET A 57 -3.36 7.19 3.89
C MET A 57 -2.33 6.06 3.91
N GLU A 58 -1.11 6.28 3.39
CA GLU A 58 -0.06 5.26 3.33
C GLU A 58 0.80 5.22 4.61
N SER A 59 0.86 6.31 5.40
CA SER A 59 1.68 6.41 6.61
C SER A 59 1.51 5.28 7.65
N PRO A 60 0.30 4.70 7.90
CA PRO A 60 0.13 3.65 8.90
C PRO A 60 0.97 2.41 8.61
N THR A 61 1.21 2.12 7.33
CA THR A 61 1.99 0.96 6.88
C THR A 61 3.47 1.05 7.27
N ILE A 62 3.98 2.25 7.57
CA ILE A 62 5.36 2.44 8.05
C ILE A 62 5.36 2.50 9.58
N PHE A 63 4.44 3.27 10.16
CA PHE A 63 4.45 3.52 11.60
C PHE A 63 4.02 2.31 12.42
N LEU A 64 3.02 1.52 11.99
CA LEU A 64 2.56 0.36 12.78
C LEU A 64 3.61 -0.75 12.92
N PRO A 65 4.31 -1.20 11.85
CA PRO A 65 5.36 -2.20 12.00
C PRO A 65 6.53 -1.73 12.87
N LEU A 66 6.93 -0.46 12.73
CA LEU A 66 7.97 0.15 13.57
C LEU A 66 7.54 0.26 15.03
N LEU A 67 6.30 0.67 15.28
CA LEU A 67 5.73 0.75 16.62
C LEU A 67 5.69 -0.64 17.28
N LEU A 68 5.26 -1.67 16.55
CA LEU A 68 5.25 -3.06 17.03
C LEU A 68 6.65 -3.62 17.29
N LEU A 69 7.67 -3.18 16.55
CA LEU A 69 9.06 -3.53 16.81
C LEU A 69 9.59 -2.92 18.12
N LEU A 70 9.08 -1.74 18.51
CA LEU A 70 9.43 -1.05 19.76
C LEU A 70 8.71 -1.63 20.98
N PHE A 71 7.53 -2.24 20.79
CA PHE A 71 6.80 -2.89 21.88
C PHE A 71 7.38 -4.28 22.21
N PRO A 72 7.47 -4.63 23.51
CA PRO A 72 8.00 -5.93 23.96
C PRO A 72 7.09 -7.13 23.64
N LEU A 73 5.98 -6.94 22.93
CA LEU A 73 5.04 -7.99 22.52
C LEU A 73 5.50 -8.80 21.29
N ALA A 74 6.60 -8.40 20.64
CA ALA A 74 7.11 -9.06 19.44
C ALA A 74 8.05 -10.23 19.80
N ARG A 75 7.53 -11.47 19.73
CA ARG A 75 8.25 -12.72 20.05
C ARG A 75 9.51 -12.92 19.19
N HIS A 76 9.46 -12.50 17.92
CA HIS A 76 10.58 -12.64 16.97
C HIS A 76 11.30 -11.32 16.62
N ARG A 77 11.24 -10.30 17.49
CA ARG A 77 11.80 -8.95 17.25
C ARG A 77 13.26 -8.91 16.79
N SER A 78 14.06 -9.90 17.19
CA SER A 78 15.50 -9.97 16.88
C SER A 78 15.85 -11.07 15.89
N SER A 79 14.86 -11.75 15.31
CA SER A 79 15.12 -12.81 14.34
C SER A 79 15.56 -12.19 13.00
N PRO A 80 16.71 -12.61 12.43
CA PRO A 80 17.18 -12.08 11.15
C PRO A 80 16.17 -12.32 10.02
N ARG A 81 15.36 -13.39 10.12
CA ARG A 81 14.30 -13.74 9.16
C ARG A 81 13.16 -12.70 9.20
N SER A 82 12.67 -12.40 10.40
CA SER A 82 11.60 -11.40 10.61
C SER A 82 12.05 -10.00 10.17
N LEU A 83 13.28 -9.60 10.52
CA LEU A 83 13.86 -8.31 10.13
C LEU A 83 14.06 -8.19 8.61
N SER A 84 14.45 -9.28 7.93
CA SER A 84 14.63 -9.26 6.48
C SER A 84 13.31 -9.01 5.72
N LEU A 85 12.20 -9.65 6.14
CA LEU A 85 10.87 -9.44 5.58
C LEU A 85 10.36 -8.03 5.88
N LEU A 86 10.53 -7.58 7.13
CA LEU A 86 10.16 -6.23 7.56
C LEU A 86 10.93 -5.15 6.77
N SER A 87 12.22 -5.36 6.50
CA SER A 87 13.05 -4.42 5.74
C SER A 87 12.52 -4.23 4.31
N LEU A 88 12.15 -5.31 3.63
CA LEU A 88 11.54 -5.22 2.28
C LEU A 88 10.20 -4.49 2.31
N PHE A 89 9.37 -4.79 3.31
CA PHE A 89 8.10 -4.12 3.51
C PHE A 89 8.29 -2.60 3.75
N LEU A 90 9.17 -2.23 4.67
CA LEU A 90 9.52 -0.83 4.94
C LEU A 90 10.11 -0.14 3.72
N LEU A 91 11.02 -0.78 2.99
CA LEU A 91 11.64 -0.21 1.79
C LEU A 91 10.57 0.12 0.74
N HIS A 92 9.64 -0.80 0.48
CA HIS A 92 8.53 -0.57 -0.44
C HIS A 92 7.69 0.64 -0.02
N TYR A 93 7.25 0.66 1.23
CA TYR A 93 6.36 1.70 1.73
C TYR A 93 7.08 3.04 1.94
N LEU A 94 8.37 3.08 2.28
CA LEU A 94 9.16 4.31 2.31
C LEU A 94 9.23 4.94 0.91
N HIS A 95 9.47 4.13 -0.13
CA HIS A 95 9.44 4.63 -1.49
C HIS A 95 8.04 5.14 -1.88
N ARG A 96 6.98 4.39 -1.53
CA ARG A 96 5.61 4.75 -1.93
C ARG A 96 5.01 5.92 -1.13
N THR A 97 5.34 6.05 0.14
CA THR A 97 4.78 7.08 1.03
C THR A 97 5.56 8.37 0.95
N PHE A 98 6.90 8.32 0.85
CA PHE A 98 7.71 9.53 0.82
C PHE A 98 8.17 9.87 -0.59
N ILE A 99 8.76 8.93 -1.33
CA ILE A 99 9.40 9.24 -2.61
C ILE A 99 8.36 9.48 -3.72
N TYR A 100 7.33 8.65 -3.84
CA TYR A 100 6.33 8.76 -4.89
C TYR A 100 5.52 10.08 -4.86
N PRO A 101 5.06 10.60 -3.71
CA PRO A 101 4.33 11.87 -3.68
C PRO A 101 5.16 13.08 -4.10
N PHE A 102 6.50 13.02 -4.00
CA PHE A 102 7.38 14.07 -4.53
C PHE A 102 7.49 14.04 -6.06
N TYR A 103 7.29 12.89 -6.69
CA TYR A 103 7.26 12.78 -8.15
C TYR A 103 5.91 13.17 -8.75
N LEU A 104 4.84 13.18 -7.96
CA LEU A 104 3.54 13.63 -8.42
C LEU A 104 3.66 15.12 -8.84
N PRO A 105 3.42 15.48 -10.11
CA PRO A 105 3.56 16.85 -10.55
C PRO A 105 2.65 17.74 -9.71
N ARG A 106 3.21 18.77 -9.07
CA ARG A 106 2.45 19.84 -8.40
C ARG A 106 1.63 20.56 -9.47
N ARG A 107 0.44 20.03 -9.80
CA ARG A 107 -0.57 20.87 -10.45
C ARG A 107 -0.84 22.02 -9.48
N ALA A 108 -0.91 23.24 -10.02
CA ALA A 108 -1.27 24.40 -9.23
C ALA A 108 -2.54 24.07 -8.40
N PRO A 109 -2.62 24.51 -7.12
CA PRO A 109 -3.70 24.16 -6.19
C PRO A 109 -5.12 24.56 -6.64
N THR A 110 -5.26 25.17 -7.81
CA THR A 110 -6.44 25.89 -8.28
C THR A 110 -7.37 25.08 -9.18
N SER A 111 -7.01 23.86 -9.60
CA SER A 111 -7.89 23.01 -10.43
C SER A 111 -8.65 22.00 -9.56
N LYS A 112 -9.98 22.10 -9.51
CA LYS A 112 -10.91 21.12 -8.90
C LYS A 112 -10.62 19.67 -9.34
N ALA A 113 -10.01 19.44 -10.50
CA ALA A 113 -9.64 18.13 -11.02
C ALA A 113 -8.39 17.50 -10.34
N THR A 114 -7.90 18.09 -9.25
CA THR A 114 -6.69 17.68 -8.54
C THR A 114 -6.94 17.43 -7.06
N GLN A 115 -8.19 17.32 -6.65
CA GLN A 115 -8.58 17.27 -5.26
C GLN A 115 -8.88 15.81 -4.86
N PHE A 116 -8.39 15.36 -3.71
CA PHE A 116 -8.64 14.00 -3.22
C PHE A 116 -9.73 14.04 -2.14
N PRO A 117 -10.85 13.31 -2.26
CA PRO A 117 -11.90 13.37 -1.25
C PRO A 117 -11.47 12.71 0.07
N ILE A 118 -11.76 13.39 1.18
CA ILE A 118 -11.30 12.98 2.52
C ILE A 118 -11.94 11.67 2.96
N SER A 119 -13.22 11.46 2.65
CA SER A 119 -13.97 10.22 2.90
C SER A 119 -13.19 8.97 2.46
N ILE A 120 -12.45 9.12 1.38
CA ILE A 120 -11.76 8.00 0.76
C ILE A 120 -10.38 7.89 1.35
N ALA A 121 -9.68 9.01 1.55
CA ALA A 121 -8.41 8.99 2.24
C ALA A 121 -8.56 8.30 3.60
N LEU A 122 -9.70 8.52 4.27
CA LEU A 122 -10.05 7.85 5.52
C LEU A 122 -10.31 6.35 5.34
N MET A 123 -11.07 5.94 4.30
CA MET A 123 -11.29 4.52 4.02
C MET A 123 -9.98 3.79 3.69
N ALA A 124 -9.12 4.41 2.87
CA ALA A 124 -7.79 3.90 2.54
C ALA A 124 -6.87 3.86 3.77
N PHE A 125 -6.93 4.88 4.62
CA PHE A 125 -6.21 4.91 5.89
C PHE A 125 -6.61 3.75 6.79
N SER A 126 -7.92 3.55 7.02
CA SER A 126 -8.43 2.45 7.85
C SER A 126 -8.03 1.09 7.30
N PHE A 127 -8.12 0.89 5.98
CA PHE A 127 -7.65 -0.32 5.32
C PHE A 127 -6.14 -0.53 5.54
N ASN A 128 -5.33 0.53 5.35
CA ASN A 128 -3.89 0.45 5.52
C ASN A 128 -3.47 0.22 6.98
N VAL A 129 -4.21 0.75 7.96
CA VAL A 129 -4.01 0.42 9.39
C VAL A 129 -4.23 -1.07 9.62
N LEU A 130 -5.36 -1.61 9.15
CA LEU A 130 -5.72 -3.01 9.37
C LEU A 130 -4.78 -3.97 8.63
N ASN A 131 -4.40 -3.63 7.40
CA ASN A 131 -3.39 -4.35 6.63
C ASN A 131 -2.01 -4.33 7.31
N ALA A 132 -1.56 -3.16 7.78
CA ALA A 132 -0.30 -3.03 8.50
C ALA A 132 -0.29 -3.83 9.81
N TYR A 133 -1.42 -3.85 10.53
CA TYR A 133 -1.61 -4.67 11.72
C TYR A 133 -1.47 -6.17 11.39
N VAL A 134 -2.21 -6.67 10.40
CA VAL A 134 -2.17 -8.09 10.00
C VAL A 134 -0.76 -8.50 9.55
N GLN A 135 -0.11 -7.70 8.70
CA GLN A 135 1.23 -8.00 8.20
C GLN A 135 2.28 -8.00 9.31
N SER A 136 2.25 -7.00 10.18
CA SER A 136 3.19 -6.92 11.31
C SER A 136 2.98 -8.05 12.32
N ARG A 137 1.72 -8.36 12.65
CA ARG A 137 1.38 -9.44 13.59
C ARG A 137 1.77 -10.81 13.03
N SER A 138 1.57 -11.02 11.72
CA SER A 138 2.04 -12.22 11.03
C SER A 138 3.55 -12.39 11.16
N ILE A 139 4.32 -11.36 10.78
CA ILE A 139 5.79 -11.36 10.78
C ILE A 139 6.41 -11.60 12.16
N PHE A 140 5.81 -11.03 13.21
CA PHE A 140 6.38 -11.08 14.56
C PHE A 140 5.85 -12.22 15.45
N HIS A 141 4.62 -12.70 15.22
CA HIS A 141 3.95 -13.60 16.16
C HIS A 141 3.50 -14.92 15.54
N TYR A 142 2.92 -14.92 14.33
CA TYR A 142 2.26 -16.11 13.77
C TYR A 142 3.13 -16.94 12.83
N ILE A 143 4.18 -16.35 12.24
CA ILE A 143 5.11 -17.12 11.43
C ILE A 143 6.03 -17.92 12.36
N ASP A 144 5.90 -19.24 12.31
CA ASP A 144 6.87 -20.18 12.87
C ASP A 144 7.98 -20.41 11.86
N TYR A 145 9.11 -19.72 12.07
CA TYR A 145 10.25 -19.80 11.17
C TYR A 145 11.05 -21.10 11.32
N ASP A 146 10.81 -21.88 12.38
CA ASP A 146 11.58 -23.08 12.69
C ASP A 146 10.91 -24.35 12.14
N ALA A 147 9.61 -24.32 11.86
CA ALA A 147 8.85 -25.40 11.24
C ALA A 147 9.29 -25.75 9.79
N GLU A 148 9.88 -24.81 9.05
CA GLU A 148 10.22 -24.99 7.62
C GLU A 148 11.66 -25.44 7.35
N GLY A 149 12.50 -25.57 8.39
CA GLY A 149 13.92 -25.81 8.23
C GLY A 149 14.67 -24.58 7.68
N GLY A 150 15.86 -24.31 8.23
CA GLY A 150 16.59 -23.05 7.95
C GLY A 150 16.87 -22.77 6.46
N VAL A 151 17.10 -23.80 5.65
CA VAL A 151 17.42 -23.67 4.21
C VAL A 151 16.18 -23.36 3.36
N GLY A 152 15.04 -23.97 3.66
CA GLY A 152 13.80 -23.78 2.89
C GLY A 152 13.29 -22.34 2.94
N PHE A 153 13.41 -21.70 4.10
CA PHE A 153 13.09 -20.29 4.28
C PHE A 153 13.92 -19.38 3.34
N TRP A 154 15.25 -19.54 3.33
CA TRP A 154 16.13 -18.65 2.56
C TRP A 154 15.93 -18.80 1.05
N VAL A 155 15.67 -20.02 0.55
CA VAL A 155 15.35 -20.24 -0.87
C VAL A 155 14.09 -19.46 -1.27
N ARG A 156 13.02 -19.58 -0.49
CA ARG A 156 11.76 -18.86 -0.72
C ARG A 156 11.94 -17.35 -0.58
N PHE A 157 12.73 -16.92 0.40
CA PHE A 157 13.07 -15.51 0.61
C PHE A 157 13.78 -14.90 -0.60
N PHE A 158 14.84 -15.54 -1.13
CA PHE A 158 15.56 -15.02 -2.30
C PHE A 158 14.74 -15.09 -3.58
N ALA A 159 13.95 -16.14 -3.77
CA ALA A 159 12.99 -16.21 -4.88
C ALA A 159 11.97 -15.06 -4.81
N GLY A 160 11.39 -14.84 -3.63
CA GLY A 160 10.47 -13.73 -3.37
C GLY A 160 11.15 -12.36 -3.54
N LEU A 161 12.40 -12.21 -3.12
CA LEU A 161 13.19 -11.00 -3.30
C LEU A 161 13.38 -10.66 -4.79
N GLY A 162 13.66 -11.65 -5.63
CA GLY A 162 13.77 -11.47 -7.07
C GLY A 162 12.48 -10.92 -7.67
N VAL A 163 11.33 -11.53 -7.32
CA VAL A 163 10.00 -11.07 -7.76
C VAL A 163 9.70 -9.67 -7.25
N PHE A 164 10.04 -9.38 -5.99
CA PHE A 164 9.85 -8.08 -5.36
C PHE A 164 10.65 -6.98 -6.06
N LEU A 165 11.96 -7.18 -6.30
CA LEU A 165 12.82 -6.20 -6.95
C LEU A 165 12.39 -5.95 -8.41
N TRP A 166 11.98 -7.02 -9.10
CA TRP A 166 11.40 -6.91 -10.44
C TRP A 166 10.13 -6.05 -10.43
N GLY A 167 9.17 -6.39 -9.56
CA GLY A 167 7.91 -5.65 -9.44
C GLY A 167 8.12 -4.19 -9.05
N MET A 168 9.02 -3.91 -8.10
CA MET A 168 9.38 -2.55 -7.69
C MET A 168 9.99 -1.77 -8.86
N SER A 169 10.91 -2.37 -9.62
CA SER A 169 11.53 -1.72 -10.78
C SER A 169 10.49 -1.35 -11.84
N VAL A 170 9.55 -2.24 -12.14
CA VAL A 170 8.46 -1.99 -13.08
C VAL A 170 7.54 -0.88 -12.58
N ASN A 171 7.19 -0.90 -11.28
CA ASN A 171 6.34 0.12 -10.67
C ASN A 171 6.99 1.52 -10.75
N VAL A 172 8.24 1.64 -10.33
CA VAL A 172 9.01 2.91 -10.37
C VAL A 172 9.12 3.45 -11.80
N ARG A 173 9.43 2.58 -12.77
CA ARG A 173 9.54 2.99 -14.18
C ARG A 173 8.21 3.51 -14.72
N SER A 174 7.12 2.82 -14.41
CA SER A 174 5.78 3.20 -14.86
C SER A 174 5.36 4.55 -14.28
N ASP A 175 5.62 4.77 -13.00
CA ASP A 175 5.35 6.03 -12.30
C ASP A 175 6.15 7.19 -12.93
N LEU A 176 7.45 7.01 -13.16
CA LEU A 176 8.29 8.02 -13.82
C LEU A 176 7.83 8.35 -15.24
N VAL A 177 7.36 7.36 -16.00
CA VAL A 177 6.78 7.58 -17.34
C VAL A 177 5.51 8.43 -17.23
N LEU A 178 4.60 8.12 -16.30
CA LEU A 178 3.38 8.90 -16.08
C LEU A 178 3.67 10.36 -15.69
N VAL A 179 4.68 10.58 -14.86
CA VAL A 179 5.14 11.92 -14.45
C VAL A 179 5.68 12.70 -15.64
N ARG A 180 6.51 12.08 -16.49
CA ARG A 180 7.05 12.71 -17.71
C ARG A 180 5.96 13.09 -18.71
N LEU A 181 4.94 12.25 -18.87
CA LEU A 181 3.80 12.52 -19.76
C LEU A 181 2.98 13.72 -19.27
N ARG A 182 2.69 13.76 -17.97
CA ARG A 182 1.96 14.88 -17.34
C ARG A 182 2.72 16.19 -17.43
N GLY A 183 4.04 16.17 -17.25
CA GLY A 183 4.90 17.36 -17.42
C GLY A 183 4.93 17.91 -18.84
N ARG A 184 4.65 17.07 -19.85
CA ARG A 184 4.53 17.46 -21.25
C ARG A 184 3.09 17.85 -21.67
N GLY A 185 2.16 17.92 -20.72
CA GLY A 185 0.74 18.20 -20.99
C GLY A 185 0.01 17.09 -21.76
N ARG A 186 0.61 15.90 -21.91
CA ARG A 186 0.02 14.78 -22.64
C ARG A 186 -0.62 13.79 -21.66
N GLY A 187 -1.90 13.48 -21.87
CA GLY A 187 -2.61 12.45 -21.11
C GLY A 187 -2.19 11.04 -21.53
N ILE A 188 -2.54 10.04 -20.71
CA ILE A 188 -2.29 8.60 -20.97
C ILE A 188 -2.85 8.13 -22.33
N GLY A 189 -3.86 8.81 -22.87
CA GLY A 189 -4.41 8.53 -24.21
C GLY A 189 -3.40 8.67 -25.37
N CYS A 190 -2.29 9.39 -25.17
CA CYS A 190 -1.23 9.48 -26.19
C CYS A 190 -0.37 8.21 -26.32
N LEU A 191 -0.33 7.33 -25.30
CA LEU A 191 0.48 6.10 -25.34
C LEU A 191 -0.26 4.89 -25.92
N LEU A 192 -1.59 4.89 -25.90
CA LEU A 192 -2.41 3.77 -26.38
C LEU A 192 -2.71 3.81 -27.89
N GLY A 193 -2.06 4.68 -28.67
CA GLY A 193 -2.24 4.70 -30.12
C GLY A 193 -3.69 5.02 -30.52
N GLY A 194 -4.23 6.12 -30.00
CA GLY A 194 -5.56 6.60 -30.36
C GLY A 194 -5.56 8.12 -30.46
N GLY A 195 -4.92 8.63 -31.51
CA GLY A 195 -5.16 10.00 -31.94
C GLY A 195 -6.60 10.11 -32.39
N LEU A 196 -7.48 10.60 -31.52
CA LEU A 196 -8.70 11.25 -31.96
C LEU A 196 -8.67 12.68 -31.43
N ARG A 197 -8.12 13.53 -32.30
CA ARG A 197 -8.56 14.91 -32.44
C ARG A 197 -10.02 14.85 -32.90
N GLY A 198 -10.86 15.63 -32.23
CA GLY A 198 -12.27 15.87 -32.52
C GLY A 198 -12.80 16.80 -31.46
#